data_AF-A0A2G5XIH2-F1
#
_entry.id   AF-A0A2G5XIH2-F1
#
_cell.length_a   1.000
_cell.length_b   1.000
_cell.length_c   1.000
_cell.angle_alpha   90.00
_cell.angle_beta   90.00
_cell.angle_gamma   90.00
#
_symmetry.space_group_name_H-M   'P 1'
#
loop_
_entity.id
_entity.type
_entity.pdbx_description
1 polymer ?
#
loop_
_entity_poly.entity_id
_entity_poly.type
_entity_poly.pdbx_seq_one_letter_code
_entity_poly.pdbx_strand_id
1 'polypeptide(L)'
;MAIYTVGHSTHKKEEFLKLLDDARIEKLVDIRAFPGSRKFPHFHEEEMKVWLPAHHIAYEHCGKLGGRRRKSKTIDDEINGGWNNQSFHNYADYTLTEEFLEGIDKLMKEAKEQRIAICCSERHPARCHRLLISNWLATHGWNVKHIIDGPKEKTLIENHVVGKWGAEPVVSKEGEVTYPPEEDEESQVRYTERKR
;
A
#
# COMPACT_ATOMS: atom_id res chain seq x y z
N MET A 1 5.73 14.47 7.25
CA MET A 1 5.70 13.31 8.17
C MET A 1 5.95 12.04 7.37
N ALA A 2 6.24 10.88 7.97
CA ALA A 2 6.62 9.68 7.22
C ALA A 2 5.87 8.42 7.69
N ILE A 3 5.46 7.58 6.73
CA ILE A 3 4.89 6.25 6.97
C ILE A 3 5.78 5.23 6.29
N TYR A 4 6.08 4.13 6.99
CA TYR A 4 6.89 3.06 6.47
C TYR A 4 6.01 1.94 5.91
N THR A 5 6.58 1.11 5.04
CA THR A 5 5.91 -0.10 4.55
C THR A 5 6.88 -1.26 4.62
N VAL A 6 6.42 -2.45 4.96
CA VAL A 6 7.23 -3.68 5.00
C VAL A 6 6.43 -4.88 4.49
N GLY A 7 7.12 -5.85 3.90
CA GLY A 7 6.54 -7.11 3.48
C GLY A 7 7.08 -8.24 4.34
N HIS A 8 6.22 -9.04 4.96
CA HIS A 8 6.68 -10.16 5.78
C HIS A 8 7.35 -11.26 4.95
N SER A 9 6.94 -11.43 3.68
CA SER A 9 7.53 -12.37 2.73
C SER A 9 7.74 -13.75 3.36
N THR A 10 8.94 -14.30 3.23
CA THR A 10 9.37 -15.57 3.80
C THR A 10 10.35 -15.38 4.95
N HIS A 11 10.42 -14.18 5.54
CA HIS A 11 11.39 -13.87 6.60
C HIS A 11 11.17 -14.75 7.83
N LYS A 12 12.27 -15.09 8.50
CA LYS A 12 12.21 -15.56 9.88
C LYS A 12 11.79 -14.40 10.80
N LYS A 13 11.34 -14.74 12.00
CA LYS A 13 10.94 -13.75 13.01
C LYS A 13 12.07 -12.76 13.29
N GLU A 14 13.30 -13.25 13.47
CA GLU A 14 14.47 -12.46 13.84
C GLU A 14 14.89 -11.51 12.72
N GLU A 15 14.85 -11.98 11.47
CA GLU A 15 15.14 -11.17 10.29
C GLU A 15 14.10 -10.05 10.15
N PHE A 16 12.82 -10.37 10.37
CA PHE A 16 11.75 -9.37 10.27
C PHE A 16 11.83 -8.34 11.40
N LEU A 17 12.11 -8.76 12.64
CA LEU A 17 12.37 -7.85 13.76
C LEU A 17 13.53 -6.90 13.44
N LYS A 18 14.63 -7.43 12.88
CA LYS A 18 15.76 -6.61 12.46
C LYS A 18 15.36 -5.53 11.44
N LEU A 19 14.51 -5.85 10.45
CA LEU A 19 14.01 -4.88 9.48
C LEU A 19 13.23 -3.74 10.17
N LEU A 20 12.40 -4.07 11.16
CA LEU A 20 11.62 -3.10 11.92
C LEU A 20 12.49 -2.24 12.83
N ASP A 21 13.45 -2.85 13.52
CA ASP A 21 14.38 -2.19 14.44
C ASP A 21 15.31 -1.22 13.70
N ASP A 22 15.89 -1.64 12.57
CA ASP A 22 16.75 -0.78 11.75
C ASP A 22 16.00 0.48 11.26
N ALA A 23 14.69 0.36 11.02
CA ALA A 23 13.82 1.48 10.66
C ALA A 23 13.20 2.21 11.87
N ARG A 24 13.44 1.70 13.09
CA ARG A 24 12.92 2.18 14.39
C ARG A 24 11.40 2.21 14.47
N ILE A 25 10.74 1.20 13.91
CA ILE A 25 9.28 1.09 13.90
C ILE A 25 8.77 0.88 15.33
N GLU A 26 7.78 1.66 15.71
CA GLU A 26 7.13 1.59 17.03
C GLU A 26 5.81 0.83 16.97
N LYS A 27 5.13 0.87 15.81
CA LYS A 27 3.89 0.13 15.57
C LYS A 27 3.83 -0.46 14.17
N LEU A 28 3.46 -1.73 14.09
CA LEU A 28 3.14 -2.42 12.86
C LEU A 28 1.62 -2.45 12.67
N VAL A 29 1.15 -1.86 11.56
CA VAL A 29 -0.24 -1.97 11.13
C VAL A 29 -0.33 -3.02 10.04
N ASP A 30 -0.89 -4.18 10.37
CA ASP A 30 -1.11 -5.26 9.42
C ASP A 30 -2.33 -4.96 8.54
N ILE A 31 -2.09 -4.82 7.23
CA ILE A 31 -3.12 -4.52 6.23
C ILE A 31 -3.41 -5.73 5.35
N ARG A 32 -3.07 -6.94 5.79
CA ARG A 32 -3.47 -8.16 5.08
C ARG A 32 -4.98 -8.35 5.22
N ALA A 33 -5.65 -8.68 4.12
CA ALA A 33 -7.08 -9.01 4.16
C ALA A 33 -7.37 -10.20 5.10
N PHE A 34 -6.43 -11.14 5.17
CA PHE A 34 -6.46 -12.28 6.06
C PHE A 34 -5.07 -12.42 6.71
N PRO A 35 -4.89 -11.99 7.97
CA PRO A 35 -3.58 -11.95 8.64
C PRO A 35 -3.18 -13.34 9.18
N GLY A 36 -3.32 -14.37 8.36
CA GLY A 36 -2.92 -15.75 8.67
C GLY A 36 -2.05 -16.34 7.57
N SER A 37 -1.08 -17.18 7.95
CA SER A 37 -0.19 -17.83 7.00
C SER A 37 0.10 -19.27 7.42
N ARG A 38 -0.47 -20.24 6.68
CA ARG A 38 -0.19 -21.66 6.91
C ARG A 38 1.29 -22.01 6.75
N LYS A 39 1.98 -21.32 5.83
CA LYS A 39 3.40 -21.57 5.51
C LYS A 39 4.35 -20.88 6.49
N PHE A 40 3.95 -19.77 7.08
CA PHE A 40 4.76 -18.97 8.01
C PHE A 40 3.93 -18.66 9.27
N PRO A 41 3.77 -19.64 10.17
CA PRO A 41 2.84 -19.53 11.30
C PRO A 41 3.16 -18.38 12.25
N HIS A 42 4.44 -17.98 12.37
CA HIS A 42 4.84 -16.82 13.17
C HIS A 42 4.27 -15.48 12.68
N PHE A 43 3.75 -15.43 11.44
CA PHE A 43 2.99 -14.28 10.93
C PHE A 43 1.47 -14.47 11.05
N HIS A 44 0.97 -15.42 11.85
CA HIS A 44 -0.43 -15.39 12.27
C HIS A 44 -0.66 -14.19 13.17
N GLU A 45 -1.81 -13.53 13.01
CA GLU A 45 -2.22 -12.40 13.85
C GLU A 45 -2.05 -12.68 15.35
N GLU A 46 -2.49 -13.83 15.82
CA GLU A 46 -2.40 -14.21 17.24
C GLU A 46 -0.94 -14.33 17.72
N GLU A 47 -0.05 -14.82 16.86
CA GLU A 47 1.38 -14.85 17.17
C GLU A 47 1.97 -13.43 17.18
N MET A 48 1.63 -12.62 16.17
CA MET A 48 2.13 -11.25 16.02
C MET A 48 1.70 -10.34 17.18
N LYS A 49 0.48 -10.52 17.70
CA LYS A 49 -0.01 -9.85 18.92
C LYS A 49 0.83 -10.16 20.16
N VAL A 50 1.54 -11.29 20.19
CA VAL A 50 2.38 -11.71 21.31
C VAL A 50 3.82 -11.25 21.10
N TRP A 51 4.43 -11.63 19.97
CA TRP A 51 5.87 -11.43 19.82
C TRP A 51 6.25 -10.02 19.40
N LEU A 52 5.41 -9.23 18.73
CA LEU A 52 5.78 -7.83 18.44
C LEU A 52 5.85 -6.99 19.73
N PRO A 53 4.84 -7.02 20.64
CA PRO A 53 4.91 -6.24 21.87
C PRO A 53 6.03 -6.69 22.82
N ALA A 54 6.37 -7.99 22.82
CA ALA A 54 7.53 -8.51 23.55
C ALA A 54 8.86 -7.89 23.08
N HIS A 55 8.90 -7.32 21.88
CA HIS A 55 10.02 -6.59 21.31
C HIS A 55 9.74 -5.08 21.19
N HIS A 56 8.81 -4.55 22.00
CA HIS A 56 8.44 -3.13 22.06
C HIS A 56 7.84 -2.54 20.78
N ILE A 57 7.26 -3.39 19.92
CA ILE A 57 6.55 -2.96 18.71
C ILE A 57 5.06 -3.24 18.92
N ALA A 58 4.23 -2.20 18.91
CA ALA A 58 2.79 -2.37 18.96
C ALA A 58 2.27 -3.05 17.68
N TYR A 59 1.19 -3.80 17.78
CA TYR A 59 0.56 -4.47 16.65
C TYR A 59 -0.91 -4.08 16.56
N GLU A 60 -1.36 -3.80 15.36
CA GLU A 60 -2.78 -3.65 15.04
C GLU A 60 -3.08 -4.27 13.67
N HIS A 61 -4.21 -4.96 13.55
CA HIS A 61 -4.77 -5.33 12.25
C HIS A 61 -5.76 -4.27 11.76
N CYS A 62 -5.57 -3.79 10.53
CA CYS A 62 -6.44 -2.82 9.87
C CYS A 62 -7.05 -3.43 8.60
N GLY A 63 -8.19 -4.11 8.75
CA GLY A 63 -8.93 -4.72 7.64
C GLY A 63 -9.43 -3.71 6.60
N LYS A 64 -9.65 -2.44 6.98
CA LYS A 64 -10.05 -1.36 6.04
C LYS A 64 -8.99 -1.05 5.00
N LEU A 65 -7.71 -1.22 5.33
CA LEU A 65 -6.62 -1.09 4.35
C LEU A 65 -6.27 -2.44 3.67
N GLY A 66 -7.06 -3.47 3.99
CA GLY A 66 -6.96 -4.84 3.49
C GLY A 66 -6.93 -4.95 1.96
N GLY A 67 -5.98 -5.72 1.42
CA GLY A 67 -5.97 -6.14 0.01
C GLY A 67 -7.14 -7.07 -0.39
N ARG A 68 -7.02 -7.72 -1.57
CA ARG A 68 -8.01 -8.70 -2.10
C ARG A 68 -9.42 -8.12 -2.28
N ARG A 69 -9.51 -6.94 -2.89
CA ARG A 69 -10.78 -6.26 -3.20
C ARG A 69 -11.43 -6.85 -4.45
N ARG A 70 -12.77 -6.91 -4.42
CA ARG A 70 -13.59 -7.35 -5.56
C ARG A 70 -13.75 -6.19 -6.53
N LYS A 71 -14.08 -6.51 -7.79
CA LYS A 71 -14.44 -5.50 -8.79
C LYS A 71 -15.57 -4.62 -8.25
N SER A 72 -15.43 -3.31 -8.42
CA SER A 72 -16.49 -2.37 -8.06
C SER A 72 -17.74 -2.61 -8.90
N LYS A 73 -18.90 -2.26 -8.35
CA LYS A 73 -20.18 -2.27 -9.08
C LYS A 73 -20.68 -0.86 -9.41
N THR A 74 -19.97 0.15 -8.91
CA THR A 74 -20.44 1.55 -8.89
C THR A 74 -19.42 2.51 -9.48
N ILE A 75 -18.17 2.09 -9.65
CA ILE A 75 -17.10 2.85 -10.30
C ILE A 75 -17.00 2.35 -11.73
N ASP A 76 -16.96 3.28 -12.69
CA ASP A 76 -16.77 2.97 -14.11
C ASP A 76 -15.35 2.43 -14.34
N ASP A 77 -15.22 1.40 -15.18
CA ASP A 77 -13.94 0.73 -15.46
C ASP A 77 -12.89 1.71 -16.03
N GLU A 78 -13.28 2.80 -16.70
CA GLU A 78 -12.37 3.78 -17.27
C GLU A 78 -11.68 4.66 -16.21
N ILE A 79 -12.28 4.81 -15.02
CA ILE A 79 -11.73 5.67 -13.95
C ILE A 79 -10.34 5.20 -13.50
N ASN A 80 -10.15 3.88 -13.43
CA ASN A 80 -8.88 3.25 -13.06
C ASN A 80 -8.35 2.33 -14.18
N GLY A 81 -8.72 2.64 -15.42
CA GLY A 81 -8.42 1.86 -16.62
C GLY A 81 -6.93 1.75 -16.96
N GLY A 82 -6.06 2.58 -16.38
CA GLY A 82 -4.61 2.47 -16.53
C GLY A 82 -4.00 1.20 -15.93
N TRP A 83 -4.74 0.49 -15.06
CA TRP A 83 -4.27 -0.78 -14.49
C TRP A 83 -4.67 -2.00 -15.33
N ASN A 84 -3.69 -2.56 -16.04
CA ASN A 84 -3.82 -3.87 -16.71
C ASN A 84 -4.04 -5.04 -15.73
N ASN A 85 -3.58 -4.91 -14.49
CA ASN A 85 -3.78 -5.95 -13.47
C ASN A 85 -5.08 -5.71 -12.71
N GLN A 86 -6.03 -6.64 -12.85
CA GLN A 86 -7.35 -6.53 -12.21
C GLN A 86 -7.30 -6.37 -10.69
N SER A 87 -6.32 -6.95 -9.99
CA SER A 87 -6.22 -6.80 -8.53
C SER A 87 -5.81 -5.39 -8.12
N PHE A 88 -4.97 -4.73 -8.93
CA PHE A 88 -4.61 -3.33 -8.72
C PHE A 88 -5.77 -2.41 -9.10
N HIS A 89 -6.43 -2.66 -10.23
CA HIS A 89 -7.64 -1.93 -10.64
C HIS A 89 -8.70 -1.97 -9.54
N ASN A 90 -9.10 -3.16 -9.09
CA ASN A 90 -10.11 -3.31 -8.03
C ASN A 90 -9.72 -2.59 -6.73
N TYR A 91 -8.42 -2.54 -6.41
CA TYR A 91 -7.96 -1.85 -5.22
C TYR A 91 -7.93 -0.32 -5.42
N ALA A 92 -7.62 0.17 -6.62
CA ALA A 92 -7.72 1.57 -6.98
C ALA A 92 -9.17 2.07 -6.84
N ASP A 93 -10.15 1.32 -7.35
CA ASP A 93 -11.58 1.63 -7.13
C ASP A 93 -11.92 1.69 -5.64
N TYR A 94 -11.37 0.74 -4.88
CA TYR A 94 -11.60 0.68 -3.45
C TYR A 94 -11.06 1.91 -2.71
N THR A 95 -9.99 2.54 -3.20
CA THR A 95 -9.45 3.77 -2.58
C THR A 95 -10.40 4.97 -2.66
N LEU A 96 -11.44 4.90 -3.49
CA LEU A 96 -12.48 5.92 -3.63
C LEU A 96 -13.64 5.72 -2.64
N THR A 97 -13.61 4.67 -1.81
CA THR A 97 -14.69 4.35 -0.88
C THR A 97 -14.50 5.02 0.49
N GLU A 98 -15.60 5.33 1.17
CA GLU A 98 -15.59 5.84 2.54
C GLU A 98 -14.83 4.91 3.50
N GLU A 99 -14.95 3.59 3.33
CA GLU A 99 -14.26 2.61 4.19
C GLU A 99 -12.73 2.75 4.08
N PHE A 100 -12.21 2.96 2.87
CA PHE A 100 -10.78 3.22 2.68
C PHE A 100 -10.37 4.55 3.32
N LEU A 101 -11.14 5.61 3.08
CA LEU A 101 -10.86 6.94 3.62
C LEU A 101 -10.84 6.94 5.16
N GLU A 102 -11.77 6.25 5.80
CA GLU A 102 -11.77 6.07 7.26
C GLU A 102 -10.52 5.32 7.75
N GLY A 103 -10.10 4.28 7.01
CA GLY A 103 -8.92 3.48 7.35
C GLY A 103 -7.62 4.29 7.23
N ILE A 104 -7.47 5.03 6.13
CA ILE A 104 -6.27 5.81 5.87
C ILE A 104 -6.18 7.03 6.78
N ASP A 105 -7.31 7.67 7.11
CA ASP A 105 -7.35 8.77 8.07
C ASP A 105 -6.94 8.34 9.47
N LYS A 106 -7.41 7.16 9.92
CA LYS A 106 -6.97 6.60 11.20
C LYS A 106 -5.46 6.34 11.19
N LEU A 107 -4.94 5.69 10.15
CA LEU A 107 -3.51 5.44 10.00
C LEU A 107 -2.70 6.74 10.05
N MET A 108 -3.13 7.76 9.31
CA MET A 108 -2.47 9.06 9.27
C MET A 108 -2.45 9.73 10.62
N LYS A 109 -3.54 9.68 11.41
CA LYS A 109 -3.59 10.26 12.76
C LYS A 109 -2.58 9.59 13.69
N GLU A 110 -2.54 8.26 13.71
CA GLU A 110 -1.61 7.51 14.56
C GLU A 110 -0.15 7.72 14.12
N ALA A 111 0.11 7.82 12.82
CA ALA A 111 1.44 8.08 12.27
C ALA A 111 1.99 9.49 12.61
N LYS A 112 1.15 10.39 13.17
CA LYS A 112 1.63 11.66 13.72
C LYS A 112 2.27 11.51 15.10
N GLU A 113 1.90 10.48 15.83
CA GLU A 113 2.28 10.27 17.23
C GLU A 113 3.45 9.29 17.37
N GLN A 114 3.57 8.34 16.44
CA GLN A 114 4.58 7.28 16.49
C GLN A 114 4.98 6.83 15.08
N ARG A 115 6.13 6.15 14.96
CA ARG A 115 6.62 5.62 13.69
C ARG A 115 5.92 4.32 13.33
N ILE A 116 5.07 4.41 12.31
CA ILE A 116 4.28 3.27 11.83
C ILE A 116 4.89 2.64 10.57
N ALA A 117 4.85 1.31 10.51
CA ALA A 117 4.97 0.55 9.27
C ALA A 117 3.67 -0.20 8.93
N ILE A 118 3.17 -0.05 7.70
CA ILE A 118 2.11 -0.91 7.17
C ILE A 118 2.69 -2.22 6.63
N CYS A 119 2.06 -3.36 6.92
CA CYS A 119 2.59 -4.70 6.60
C CYS A 119 1.67 -5.50 5.67
N CYS A 120 2.25 -6.15 4.65
CA CYS A 120 1.56 -7.18 3.87
C CYS A 120 2.42 -8.44 3.64
N SER A 121 1.93 -9.39 2.84
CA SER A 121 2.64 -10.62 2.48
C SER A 121 3.77 -10.45 1.48
N GLU A 122 3.55 -9.75 0.37
CA GLU A 122 4.55 -9.59 -0.68
C GLU A 122 5.80 -8.87 -0.17
N ARG A 123 6.98 -9.31 -0.61
CA ARG A 123 8.27 -8.68 -0.29
C ARG A 123 8.31 -7.21 -0.72
N HIS A 124 8.13 -6.98 -2.02
CA HIS A 124 8.29 -5.66 -2.62
C HIS A 124 6.92 -4.96 -2.81
N PRO A 125 6.77 -3.68 -2.42
CA PRO A 125 5.49 -2.95 -2.48
C PRO A 125 4.89 -2.88 -3.88
N ALA A 126 5.72 -2.76 -4.93
CA ALA A 126 5.28 -2.72 -6.33
C ALA A 126 4.46 -3.93 -6.80
N ARG A 127 4.43 -5.02 -6.02
CA ARG A 127 3.71 -6.27 -6.36
C ARG A 127 2.44 -6.47 -5.54
N CYS A 128 2.02 -5.48 -4.77
CA CYS A 128 0.85 -5.58 -3.90
C CYS A 128 0.14 -4.24 -3.70
N HIS A 129 -0.98 -4.29 -2.98
CA HIS A 129 -1.80 -3.12 -2.65
C HIS A 129 -1.08 -2.04 -1.82
N ARG A 130 0.06 -2.35 -1.18
CA ARG A 130 0.91 -1.32 -0.55
C ARG A 130 1.32 -0.23 -1.55
N LEU A 131 1.47 -0.56 -2.84
CA LEU A 131 1.76 0.42 -3.88
C LEU A 131 0.69 1.51 -3.94
N LEU A 132 -0.59 1.12 -4.04
CA LEU A 132 -1.72 2.04 -4.19
C LEU A 132 -1.92 2.88 -2.91
N ILE A 133 -1.75 2.28 -1.73
CA ILE A 133 -1.74 3.04 -0.46
C ILE A 133 -0.57 4.04 -0.45
N SER A 134 0.60 3.64 -0.95
CA SER A 134 1.80 4.51 -0.96
C SER A 134 1.63 5.68 -1.93
N ASN A 135 1.07 5.42 -3.12
CA ASN A 135 0.72 6.47 -4.07
C ASN A 135 -0.25 7.46 -3.40
N TRP A 136 -1.32 6.97 -2.79
CA TRP A 136 -2.31 7.81 -2.12
C TRP A 136 -1.69 8.66 -1.00
N LEU A 137 -0.90 8.05 -0.10
CA LEU A 137 -0.23 8.79 0.97
C LEU A 137 0.73 9.86 0.42
N ALA A 138 1.50 9.51 -0.61
CA ALA A 138 2.48 10.42 -1.19
C ALA A 138 1.84 11.59 -1.95
N THR A 139 0.75 11.37 -2.68
CA THR A 139 -0.02 12.45 -3.31
C THR A 139 -0.67 13.39 -2.28
N HIS A 140 -0.89 12.90 -1.05
CA HIS A 140 -1.37 13.67 0.09
C HIS A 140 -0.24 14.20 1.00
N GLY A 141 0.99 14.29 0.50
CA GLY A 141 2.10 14.98 1.17
C GLY A 141 2.84 14.16 2.24
N TRP A 142 2.60 12.86 2.35
CA TRP A 142 3.37 11.99 3.24
C TRP A 142 4.62 11.44 2.56
N ASN A 143 5.73 11.41 3.31
CA ASN A 143 6.94 10.71 2.87
C ASN A 143 6.76 9.21 3.12
N VAL A 144 6.49 8.43 2.07
CA VAL A 144 6.39 6.98 2.21
C VAL A 144 7.76 6.32 2.02
N LYS A 145 8.12 5.40 2.91
CA LYS A 145 9.41 4.71 2.91
C LYS A 145 9.25 3.20 2.93
N HIS A 146 9.90 2.50 2.02
CA HIS A 146 9.82 1.05 1.90
C HIS A 146 11.01 0.39 2.58
N ILE A 147 10.71 -0.45 3.58
CA ILE A 147 11.69 -1.31 4.25
C ILE A 147 11.79 -2.59 3.43
N ILE A 148 12.98 -2.87 2.91
CA ILE A 148 13.26 -4.00 2.02
C ILE A 148 14.52 -4.70 2.52
N ASP A 149 14.50 -6.03 2.56
CA ASP A 149 15.70 -6.83 2.81
C ASP A 149 16.70 -6.67 1.66
N GLY A 150 17.96 -6.49 2.00
CA GLY A 150 19.07 -6.32 1.08
C GLY A 150 20.08 -7.46 1.15
N PRO A 151 21.12 -7.43 0.31
CA PRO A 151 22.19 -8.42 0.36
C PRO A 151 22.88 -8.40 1.72
N LYS A 152 23.32 -9.58 2.18
CA LYS A 152 24.03 -9.76 3.46
C LYS A 152 23.23 -9.22 4.66
N GLU A 153 21.93 -9.47 4.68
CA GLU A 153 21.02 -9.10 5.80
C GLU A 153 20.96 -7.58 6.09
N LYS A 154 21.32 -6.76 5.11
CA LYS A 154 21.24 -5.30 5.24
C LYS A 154 19.79 -4.84 5.07
N THR A 155 19.30 -3.98 5.94
CA THR A 155 18.03 -3.28 5.73
C THR A 155 18.22 -2.12 4.75
N LEU A 156 17.40 -2.11 3.69
CA LEU A 156 17.30 -1.00 2.74
C LEU A 156 16.03 -0.21 3.04
N ILE A 157 16.16 1.13 3.10
CA ILE A 157 15.04 2.05 3.25
C ILE A 157 14.99 2.92 2.00
N GLU A 158 14.04 2.63 1.12
CA GLU A 158 13.86 3.35 -0.14
C GLU A 158 12.71 4.35 -0.03
N ASN A 159 12.88 5.56 -0.54
CA ASN A 159 11.76 6.49 -0.66
C ASN A 159 10.81 6.03 -1.77
N HIS A 160 9.52 6.08 -1.48
CA HIS A 160 8.50 5.91 -2.50
C HIS A 160 8.56 7.07 -3.50
N VAL A 161 8.38 6.74 -4.77
CA VAL A 161 8.30 7.71 -5.86
C VAL A 161 7.00 7.40 -6.60
N VAL A 162 6.09 8.36 -6.60
CA VAL A 162 4.81 8.28 -7.31
C VAL A 162 5.07 8.05 -8.79
N GLY A 163 4.27 7.20 -9.44
CA GLY A 163 4.44 6.89 -10.87
C GLY A 163 5.61 5.96 -11.21
N LYS A 164 6.52 5.67 -10.26
CA LYS A 164 7.69 4.79 -10.52
C LYS A 164 7.30 3.37 -10.93
N TRP A 165 6.15 2.90 -10.46
CA TRP A 165 5.67 1.54 -10.70
C TRP A 165 4.20 1.55 -11.08
N GLY A 166 3.88 1.01 -12.26
CA GLY A 166 2.51 0.84 -12.72
C GLY A 166 1.93 2.13 -13.31
N ALA A 167 0.61 2.29 -13.22
CA ALA A 167 -0.10 3.43 -13.80
C ALA A 167 0.21 4.74 -13.06
N GLU A 168 0.26 5.84 -13.80
CA GLU A 168 0.46 7.18 -13.26
C GLU A 168 -0.83 7.66 -12.57
N PRO A 169 -0.77 8.10 -11.29
CA PRO A 169 -1.94 8.60 -10.60
C PRO A 169 -2.29 10.04 -11.00
N VAL A 170 -3.58 10.31 -11.12
CA VAL A 170 -4.16 11.65 -11.24
C VAL A 170 -4.89 11.98 -9.94
N VAL A 171 -4.74 13.22 -9.46
CA VAL A 171 -5.37 13.69 -8.22
C VAL A 171 -6.45 14.72 -8.56
N SER A 172 -7.70 14.47 -8.14
CA SER A 172 -8.79 15.44 -8.31
C SER A 172 -8.66 16.63 -7.36
N LYS A 173 -9.50 17.65 -7.54
CA LYS A 173 -9.54 18.81 -6.62
C LYS A 173 -10.03 18.41 -5.22
N GLU A 174 -10.82 17.36 -5.18
CA GLU A 174 -11.41 16.75 -3.99
C GLU A 174 -10.43 15.79 -3.29
N GLY A 175 -9.24 15.55 -3.86
CA GLY A 175 -8.20 14.68 -3.29
C GLY A 175 -8.35 13.20 -3.66
N GLU A 176 -9.26 12.86 -4.57
CA GLU A 176 -9.39 11.48 -5.06
C GLU A 176 -8.19 11.13 -5.93
N VAL A 177 -7.68 9.90 -5.81
CA VAL A 177 -6.53 9.41 -6.58
C VAL A 177 -7.03 8.34 -7.55
N THR A 178 -6.97 8.65 -8.83
CA THR A 178 -7.46 7.78 -9.92
C THR A 178 -6.34 7.46 -10.90
N TYR A 179 -6.57 6.50 -11.80
CA TYR A 179 -5.57 6.00 -12.75
C TYR A 179 -6.22 5.83 -14.13
N PRO A 180 -6.54 6.93 -14.83
CA PRO A 180 -7.12 6.85 -16.16
C PRO A 180 -6.15 6.14 -17.13
N PRO A 181 -6.65 5.53 -18.23
CA PRO A 181 -5.79 5.02 -19.28
C PRO A 181 -4.93 6.14 -19.87
N GLU A 182 -3.73 5.80 -20.35
CA GLU A 182 -2.91 6.75 -21.10
C GLU A 182 -3.68 7.19 -22.35
N GLU A 183 -3.81 8.49 -22.57
CA GLU A 183 -4.40 8.99 -23.81
C GLU A 183 -3.44 8.68 -24.97
N ASP A 184 -3.79 7.69 -25.81
CA ASP A 184 -3.10 7.49 -27.09
C ASP A 184 -3.19 8.78 -27.92
N GLU A 185 -2.07 9.28 -28.45
CA GLU A 185 -2.04 10.45 -29.36
C GLU A 185 -2.99 10.29 -30.57
N GLU A 186 -3.33 9.05 -30.96
CA GLU A 186 -4.33 8.75 -32.00
C GLU A 186 -5.78 9.16 -31.64
N SER A 187 -6.09 9.25 -30.34
CA SER A 187 -7.40 9.66 -29.82
C SER A 187 -7.70 11.13 -30.12
N GLN A 188 -6.66 11.97 -30.11
CA GLN A 188 -6.78 13.38 -30.47
C GLN A 188 -7.08 13.55 -31.96
N VAL A 189 -6.46 12.74 -32.82
CA VAL A 189 -6.69 12.79 -34.28
C VAL A 189 -8.12 12.38 -34.60
N ARG A 190 -8.63 11.26 -34.05
CA ARG A 190 -10.00 10.79 -34.29
C ARG A 190 -11.09 11.75 -33.79
N TYR A 191 -10.83 12.49 -32.70
CA TYR A 191 -11.77 13.51 -32.22
C TYR A 191 -11.77 14.76 -33.13
N THR A 192 -10.62 15.15 -33.67
CA THR A 192 -10.53 16.27 -34.63
C THR A 192 -11.10 15.95 -36.01
N GLU A 193 -11.04 14.70 -36.47
CA GLU A 193 -11.60 14.28 -37.76
C GLU A 193 -13.12 14.08 -37.73
N ARG A 194 -13.71 13.71 -36.59
CA ARG A 194 -15.19 13.62 -36.44
C ARG A 194 -15.90 14.98 -36.37
N LYS A 195 -15.17 16.08 -36.20
CA LYS A 195 -15.70 17.46 -36.18
C LYS A 195 -15.49 18.21 -37.50
N ARG A 196 -15.01 17.55 -38.55
CA ARG A 196 -14.93 18.10 -39.92
C ARG A 196 -16.04 17.55 -40.80
#